data_AF-A0A554KMS2-F1
#
_entry.id   AF-A0A554KMS2-F1
#
_cell.length_a   1.000
_cell.length_b   1.000
_cell.length_c   1.000
_cell.angle_alpha   90.00
_cell.angle_beta   90.00
_cell.angle_gamma   90.00
#
_symmetry.space_group_name_H-M   'P 1'
#
loop_
_entity.id
_entity.type
_entity.pdbx_description
1 polymer ?
#
loop_
_entity_poly.entity_id
_entity_poly.type
_entity_poly.pdbx_seq_one_letter_code
_entity_poly.pdbx_strand_id
1 'polypeptide(L)'
;MKIIKYLGLVLALVLVTLFFVKARENRLEENFRVAFESTSASNHRAVFEKSFDKLGAEKIMKILEGEYPLCHDQAHDLGRVVFGRTRDIAESIQICKDGCTGACFHGVLMEAFSSDKRQETSDKENGDGHVWLDDIKEKAAELCDSSQVLDFHSKGKCVHGVGHAFSYLSGYKIPEALQACRVFGDKRFEFYCAGGVFMEYEGARGDRDLASESLHYPCDKYGGEYPAACYPHKVPYILKELGSKESLILECLKLDGFSKTACFNGLGYQYNLGVDKNPRLIAQLCNDGSLNDQRACLYGAVIKIAEINPGRRAEICGFLEGEKREFCEDTFREGPYSLERDFSLFF
;
A
#
# COMPACT_ATOMS: atom_id res chain seq x y z
N MET A 1 -11.84 32.43 51.81
CA MET A 1 -11.37 31.08 52.23
C MET A 1 -12.24 29.92 51.74
N LYS A 2 -13.59 30.01 51.70
CA LYS A 2 -14.46 28.93 51.17
C LYS A 2 -14.28 28.68 49.66
N ILE A 3 -14.18 29.72 48.83
CA ILE A 3 -14.05 29.63 47.37
C ILE A 3 -12.77 28.86 46.94
N ILE A 4 -11.64 29.07 47.62
CA ILE A 4 -10.37 28.38 47.34
C ILE A 4 -10.48 26.88 47.62
N LYS A 5 -11.21 26.47 48.67
CA LYS A 5 -11.45 25.05 48.97
C LYS A 5 -12.35 24.37 47.93
N TYR A 6 -13.38 25.08 47.44
CA TYR A 6 -14.22 24.58 46.35
C TYR A 6 -13.45 24.45 45.02
N LEU A 7 -12.59 25.42 44.70
CA LEU A 7 -11.74 25.36 43.51
C LEU A 7 -10.75 24.17 43.58
N GLY A 8 -10.15 23.93 44.75
CA GLY A 8 -9.28 22.77 44.97
C GLY A 8 -9.99 21.43 44.85
N LEU A 9 -11.23 21.31 45.34
CA LEU A 9 -12.04 20.10 45.21
C LEU A 9 -12.43 19.82 43.76
N VAL A 10 -12.87 20.85 43.02
CA VAL A 10 -13.22 20.75 41.60
C VAL A 10 -12.00 20.35 40.78
N LEU A 11 -10.84 20.96 41.01
CA LEU A 11 -9.61 20.60 40.32
C LEU A 11 -9.20 19.15 40.61
N ALA A 12 -9.28 18.71 41.87
CA ALA A 12 -8.98 17.32 42.23
C ALA A 12 -9.93 16.32 41.55
N LEU A 13 -11.23 16.61 41.52
CA LEU A 13 -12.22 15.78 40.82
C LEU A 13 -11.93 15.71 39.32
N VAL A 14 -11.62 16.84 38.67
CA VAL A 14 -11.25 16.88 37.25
C VAL A 14 -10.01 16.02 36.98
N LEU A 15 -8.96 16.15 37.80
CA LEU A 15 -7.73 15.37 37.66
C LEU A 15 -7.98 13.86 37.83
N VAL A 16 -8.81 13.47 38.80
CA VAL A 16 -9.18 12.07 39.01
C VAL A 16 -9.99 11.53 37.83
N THR A 17 -10.97 12.29 37.31
CA THR A 17 -11.72 11.91 36.12
C THR A 17 -10.82 11.75 34.90
N LEU A 18 -9.91 12.70 34.66
CA LEU A 18 -8.93 12.62 33.57
C LEU A 18 -8.02 11.40 33.71
N PHE A 19 -7.58 11.08 34.92
CA PHE A 19 -6.78 9.89 35.19
C PHE A 19 -7.54 8.60 34.83
N PHE A 20 -8.80 8.46 35.28
CA PHE A 20 -9.61 7.28 34.95
C PHE A 20 -9.95 7.17 33.46
N VAL A 21 -10.23 8.30 32.80
CA VAL A 21 -10.43 8.33 31.34
C VAL A 21 -9.18 7.87 30.63
N LYS A 22 -8.01 8.38 31.02
CA LYS A 22 -6.74 8.01 30.39
C LYS A 22 -6.36 6.55 30.65
N ALA A 23 -6.57 6.06 31.88
CA ALA A 23 -6.32 4.67 32.22
C ALA A 23 -7.23 3.71 31.43
N ARG A 24 -8.51 4.07 31.24
CA ARG A 24 -9.45 3.31 30.42
C ARG A 24 -9.02 3.30 28.95
N GLU A 25 -8.64 4.46 28.41
CA GLU A 25 -8.16 4.59 27.03
C GLU A 25 -6.92 3.72 26.79
N ASN A 26 -5.90 3.82 27.65
CA ASN A 26 -4.69 3.00 27.57
C ASN A 26 -5.01 1.51 27.58
N ARG A 27 -5.99 1.08 28.40
CA ARG A 27 -6.42 -0.32 28.45
C ARG A 27 -7.10 -0.76 27.15
N LEU A 28 -7.86 0.12 26.50
CA LEU A 28 -8.49 -0.18 25.21
C LEU A 28 -7.44 -0.29 24.10
N GLU A 29 -6.45 0.61 24.08
CA GLU A 29 -5.33 0.55 23.14
C GLU A 29 -4.54 -0.75 23.33
N GLU A 30 -4.19 -1.11 24.56
CA GLU A 30 -3.46 -2.35 24.86
C GLU A 30 -4.24 -3.61 24.45
N ASN A 31 -5.54 -3.66 24.77
CA ASN A 31 -6.38 -4.78 24.34
C ASN A 31 -6.46 -4.90 22.82
N PHE A 32 -6.44 -3.77 22.09
CA PHE A 32 -6.39 -3.78 20.64
C PHE A 32 -5.06 -4.34 20.13
N ARG A 33 -3.91 -3.85 20.65
CA ARG A 33 -2.57 -4.31 20.28
C ARG A 33 -2.45 -5.83 20.44
N VAL A 34 -2.76 -6.34 21.63
CA VAL A 34 -2.73 -7.78 21.92
C VAL A 34 -3.65 -8.57 20.99
N ALA A 35 -4.87 -8.09 20.74
CA ALA A 35 -5.80 -8.78 19.85
C ALA A 35 -5.32 -8.77 18.39
N PHE A 36 -4.73 -7.67 17.93
CA PHE A 36 -4.22 -7.53 16.58
C PHE A 36 -3.00 -8.45 16.36
N GLU A 37 -2.00 -8.38 17.24
CA GLU A 37 -0.78 -9.20 17.14
C GLU A 37 -1.03 -10.71 17.22
N SER A 38 -2.04 -11.13 18.00
CA SER A 38 -2.38 -12.55 18.18
C SER A 38 -3.30 -13.10 17.09
N THR A 39 -3.77 -12.26 16.16
CA THR A 39 -4.70 -12.65 15.11
C THR A 39 -3.95 -12.77 13.77
N SER A 40 -4.33 -13.76 12.95
CA SER A 40 -3.82 -13.86 11.59
C SER A 40 -4.33 -12.72 10.71
N ALA A 41 -3.53 -12.30 9.72
CA ALA A 41 -3.88 -11.20 8.80
C ALA A 41 -5.31 -11.31 8.21
N SER A 42 -5.71 -12.52 7.81
CA SER A 42 -7.05 -12.83 7.27
C SER A 42 -8.23 -12.53 8.20
N ASN A 43 -7.97 -12.33 9.50
CA ASN A 43 -8.97 -12.11 10.54
C ASN A 43 -8.85 -10.70 11.19
N HIS A 44 -7.96 -9.84 10.69
CA HIS A 44 -7.76 -8.49 11.25
C HIS A 44 -9.02 -7.61 11.17
N ARG A 45 -9.85 -7.73 10.12
CA ARG A 45 -11.17 -7.06 10.05
C ARG A 45 -11.99 -7.23 11.32
N ALA A 46 -12.08 -8.44 11.87
CA ALA A 46 -12.88 -8.70 13.07
C ALA A 46 -12.34 -7.96 14.32
N VAL A 47 -11.01 -7.81 14.41
CA VAL A 47 -10.36 -7.04 15.48
C VAL A 47 -10.68 -5.56 15.34
N PHE A 48 -10.64 -5.02 14.13
CA PHE A 48 -11.03 -3.64 13.85
C PHE A 48 -12.51 -3.41 14.18
N GLU A 49 -13.43 -4.24 13.69
CA GLU A 49 -14.87 -4.10 13.95
C GLU A 49 -15.22 -4.08 15.44
N LYS A 50 -14.57 -4.93 16.24
CA LYS A 50 -14.76 -5.00 17.70
C LYS A 50 -14.24 -3.78 18.45
N SER A 51 -13.24 -3.11 17.87
CA SER A 51 -12.49 -2.03 18.52
C SER A 51 -12.92 -0.64 18.03
N PHE A 52 -13.52 -0.57 16.84
CA PHE A 52 -13.88 0.65 16.14
C PHE A 52 -14.74 1.59 17.00
N ASP A 53 -15.84 1.09 17.56
CA ASP A 53 -16.79 1.92 18.33
C ASP A 53 -16.18 2.46 19.64
N LYS A 54 -15.05 1.90 20.09
CA LYS A 54 -14.39 2.28 21.35
C LYS A 54 -13.17 3.17 21.15
N LEU A 55 -12.42 2.95 20.07
CA LEU A 55 -11.17 3.68 19.79
C LEU A 55 -11.32 4.70 18.67
N GLY A 56 -12.18 4.44 17.69
CA GLY A 56 -12.27 5.19 16.44
C GLY A 56 -11.12 4.89 15.47
N ALA A 57 -11.33 5.22 14.19
CA ALA A 57 -10.37 4.95 13.13
C ALA A 57 -9.05 5.70 13.30
N GLU A 58 -9.09 6.99 13.67
CA GLU A 58 -7.89 7.83 13.84
C GLU A 58 -6.93 7.25 14.89
N LYS A 59 -7.47 6.78 16.02
CA LYS A 59 -6.66 6.19 17.07
C LYS A 59 -6.06 4.86 16.63
N ILE A 60 -6.86 3.99 16.02
CA ILE A 60 -6.38 2.71 15.50
C ILE A 60 -5.26 2.96 14.47
N MET A 61 -5.45 3.90 13.55
CA MET A 61 -4.43 4.28 12.56
C MET A 61 -3.11 4.66 13.23
N LYS A 62 -3.16 5.53 14.23
CA LYS A 62 -1.98 5.97 14.98
C LYS A 62 -1.25 4.82 15.68
N ILE A 63 -1.98 3.80 16.15
CA ILE A 63 -1.38 2.60 16.72
C ILE A 63 -0.64 1.84 15.63
N LEU A 64 -1.28 1.59 14.49
CA LEU A 64 -0.67 0.87 13.36
C LEU A 64 0.60 1.56 12.86
N GLU A 65 0.57 2.87 12.65
CA GLU A 65 1.73 3.65 12.19
C GLU A 65 2.88 3.63 13.20
N GLY A 66 2.58 3.54 14.50
CA GLY A 66 3.57 3.47 15.56
C GLY A 66 4.24 2.10 15.71
N GLU A 67 3.52 1.02 15.42
CA GLU A 67 4.01 -0.35 15.58
C GLU A 67 4.59 -0.95 14.30
N TYR A 68 4.02 -0.58 13.15
CA TYR A 68 4.35 -1.13 11.84
C TYR A 68 4.74 0.03 10.92
N PRO A 69 6.04 0.38 10.81
CA PRO A 69 6.49 1.55 10.04
C PRO A 69 6.07 1.58 8.56
N LEU A 70 5.69 0.42 7.99
CA LEU A 70 5.14 0.35 6.64
C LEU A 70 3.60 0.27 6.58
N CYS A 71 2.95 -0.19 7.65
CA CYS A 71 1.53 -0.56 7.90
C CYS A 71 0.54 -0.75 6.73
N HIS A 72 1.00 -0.94 5.51
CA HIS A 72 0.20 -0.85 4.30
C HIS A 72 -0.80 -2.00 4.27
N ASP A 73 -0.31 -3.24 4.36
CA ASP A 73 -1.14 -4.43 4.37
C ASP A 73 -2.15 -4.43 5.55
N GLN A 74 -1.75 -3.86 6.70
CA GLN A 74 -2.53 -3.87 7.94
C GLN A 74 -3.78 -2.97 7.85
N ALA A 75 -3.70 -1.84 7.15
CA ALA A 75 -4.74 -0.82 7.19
C ALA A 75 -5.83 -0.96 6.12
N HIS A 76 -5.70 -1.88 5.15
CA HIS A 76 -6.76 -2.18 4.18
C HIS A 76 -8.07 -2.56 4.90
N ASP A 77 -8.02 -3.50 5.84
CA ASP A 77 -9.21 -3.93 6.58
C ASP A 77 -9.80 -2.83 7.47
N LEU A 78 -8.98 -1.91 7.99
CA LEU A 78 -9.48 -0.74 8.72
C LEU A 78 -10.31 0.16 7.79
N GLY A 79 -9.83 0.43 6.57
CA GLY A 79 -10.56 1.17 5.55
C GLY A 79 -11.92 0.56 5.21
N ARG A 80 -11.96 -0.77 5.08
CA ARG A 80 -13.20 -1.51 4.84
C ARG A 80 -14.20 -1.36 5.99
N VAL A 81 -13.72 -1.37 7.24
CA VAL A 81 -14.57 -1.11 8.42
C VAL A 81 -15.06 0.33 8.46
N VAL A 82 -14.20 1.30 8.15
CA VAL A 82 -14.57 2.73 8.06
C VAL A 82 -15.74 2.88 7.08
N PHE A 83 -15.58 2.44 5.83
CA PHE A 83 -16.65 2.56 4.84
C PHE A 83 -17.89 1.75 5.23
N GLY A 84 -17.72 0.54 5.78
CA GLY A 84 -18.83 -0.28 6.25
C GLY A 84 -19.71 0.39 7.31
N ARG A 85 -19.14 1.33 8.10
CA ARG A 85 -19.81 2.11 9.14
C ARG A 85 -20.38 3.43 8.63
N THR A 86 -19.65 4.17 7.80
CA THR A 86 -20.07 5.49 7.28
C THR A 86 -21.07 5.34 6.13
N ARG A 87 -20.83 4.39 5.22
CA ARG A 87 -21.51 4.28 3.91
C ARG A 87 -21.42 5.55 3.06
N ASP A 88 -20.45 6.39 3.36
CA ASP A 88 -20.16 7.63 2.66
C ASP A 88 -18.69 7.62 2.25
N ILE A 89 -18.43 7.68 0.94
CA ILE A 89 -17.09 7.59 0.40
C ILE A 89 -16.26 8.83 0.75
N ALA A 90 -16.86 10.02 0.73
CA ALA A 90 -16.18 11.28 1.03
C ALA A 90 -15.77 11.33 2.51
N GLU A 91 -16.69 10.97 3.40
CA GLU A 91 -16.41 10.88 4.84
C GLU A 91 -15.32 9.84 5.11
N SER A 92 -15.38 8.69 4.44
CA SER A 92 -14.39 7.62 4.61
C SER A 92 -12.99 8.03 4.15
N ILE A 93 -12.89 8.71 3.01
CA ILE A 93 -11.63 9.27 2.51
C ILE A 93 -11.08 10.28 3.52
N GLN A 94 -11.93 11.17 4.05
CA GLN A 94 -11.51 12.16 5.03
C GLN A 94 -11.05 11.54 6.36
N ILE A 95 -11.65 10.43 6.79
CA ILE A 95 -11.23 9.68 7.99
C ILE A 95 -9.88 9.00 7.75
N CYS A 96 -9.72 8.34 6.60
CA CYS A 96 -8.52 7.58 6.28
C CYS A 96 -7.32 8.47 5.93
N LYS A 97 -7.54 9.54 5.15
CA LYS A 97 -6.50 10.38 4.53
C LYS A 97 -5.38 9.49 3.98
N ASP A 98 -4.13 9.92 4.15
CA ASP A 98 -2.95 9.15 3.78
C ASP A 98 -2.49 8.11 4.80
N GLY A 99 -3.33 7.77 5.78
CA GLY A 99 -3.01 6.85 6.87
C GLY A 99 -2.45 5.52 6.37
N CYS A 100 -1.30 5.12 6.93
CA CYS A 100 -0.54 3.95 6.46
C CYS A 100 -0.19 3.99 4.98
N THR A 101 0.23 5.16 4.47
CA THR A 101 0.59 5.39 3.07
C THR A 101 -0.55 5.11 2.09
N GLY A 102 -1.77 5.46 2.48
CA GLY A 102 -2.98 5.32 1.65
C GLY A 102 -3.70 3.98 1.79
N ALA A 103 -3.18 3.04 2.57
CA ALA A 103 -3.78 1.72 2.73
C ALA A 103 -5.23 1.74 3.28
N CYS A 104 -5.53 2.64 4.23
CA CYS A 104 -6.91 2.81 4.69
C CYS A 104 -7.84 3.23 3.55
N PHE A 105 -7.39 4.18 2.72
CA PHE A 105 -8.13 4.62 1.56
C PHE A 105 -8.32 3.49 0.53
N HIS A 106 -7.31 2.65 0.28
CA HIS A 106 -7.45 1.46 -0.59
C HIS A 106 -8.56 0.53 -0.08
N GLY A 107 -8.60 0.29 1.24
CA GLY A 107 -9.65 -0.47 1.89
C GLY A 107 -11.05 0.12 1.73
N VAL A 108 -11.17 1.44 1.77
CA VAL A 108 -12.43 2.15 1.48
C VAL A 108 -12.89 1.84 0.06
N LEU A 109 -12.00 1.92 -0.93
CA LEU A 109 -12.33 1.60 -2.33
C LEU A 109 -12.78 0.14 -2.50
N MET A 110 -12.06 -0.81 -1.87
CA MET A 110 -12.41 -2.23 -1.90
C MET A 110 -13.83 -2.47 -1.38
N GLU A 111 -14.21 -1.89 -0.23
CA GLU A 111 -15.54 -2.08 0.36
C GLU A 111 -16.63 -1.30 -0.39
N ALA A 112 -16.35 -0.06 -0.81
CA ALA A 112 -17.30 0.79 -1.52
C ALA A 112 -17.78 0.13 -2.81
N PHE A 113 -16.85 -0.28 -3.67
CA PHE A 113 -17.18 -0.91 -4.93
C PHE A 113 -17.72 -2.34 -4.79
N SER A 114 -17.46 -3.02 -3.66
CA SER A 114 -18.10 -4.30 -3.33
C SER A 114 -19.56 -4.14 -2.90
N SER A 115 -19.91 -2.99 -2.32
CA SER A 115 -21.22 -2.74 -1.71
C SER A 115 -22.27 -2.19 -2.67
N ASP A 116 -21.85 -1.62 -3.81
CA ASP A 116 -22.68 -0.91 -4.80
C ASP A 116 -23.75 -1.80 -5.48
N LYS A 117 -23.73 -3.13 -5.28
CA LYS A 117 -24.79 -4.05 -5.74
C LYS A 117 -25.81 -4.47 -4.69
N ARG A 118 -25.64 -4.12 -3.41
CA ARG A 118 -26.63 -4.47 -2.38
C ARG A 118 -27.87 -3.56 -2.41
N GLN A 119 -27.87 -2.50 -3.21
CA GLN A 119 -28.93 -1.49 -3.20
C GLN A 119 -29.76 -1.37 -4.50
N GLU A 120 -29.37 -1.94 -5.65
CA GLU A 120 -30.07 -1.62 -6.92
C GLU A 120 -30.58 -2.79 -7.78
N THR A 121 -30.45 -4.07 -7.43
CA THR A 121 -31.14 -5.12 -8.21
C THR A 121 -31.72 -6.24 -7.36
N SER A 122 -33.01 -6.11 -7.05
CA SER A 122 -33.89 -7.22 -6.69
C SER A 122 -34.37 -8.02 -7.91
N ASP A 123 -33.76 -7.85 -9.10
CA ASP A 123 -34.17 -8.50 -10.35
C ASP A 123 -32.96 -9.02 -11.14
N LYS A 124 -32.30 -10.08 -10.67
CA LYS A 124 -31.53 -10.99 -11.54
C LYS A 124 -31.74 -12.43 -11.07
N GLU A 125 -32.67 -13.12 -11.72
CA GLU A 125 -33.06 -14.53 -11.52
C GLU A 125 -31.98 -15.57 -11.86
N ASN A 126 -30.70 -15.19 -11.99
CA ASN A 126 -29.60 -16.14 -12.15
C ASN A 126 -28.58 -15.87 -11.05
N GLY A 127 -28.56 -16.78 -10.08
CA GLY A 127 -27.81 -16.66 -8.85
C GLY A 127 -26.30 -16.72 -9.05
N ASP A 128 -25.68 -15.54 -9.06
CA ASP A 128 -24.33 -15.31 -8.55
C ASP A 128 -24.19 -13.80 -8.24
N GLY A 129 -24.08 -13.45 -6.96
CA GLY A 129 -23.96 -12.06 -6.50
C GLY A 129 -22.61 -11.43 -6.81
N HIS A 130 -22.14 -11.48 -8.05
CA HIS A 130 -20.86 -10.93 -8.47
C HIS A 130 -20.99 -9.46 -8.92
N VAL A 131 -20.14 -8.60 -8.36
CA VAL A 131 -19.83 -7.29 -8.93
C VAL A 131 -19.06 -7.56 -10.23
N TRP A 132 -19.54 -7.06 -11.37
CA TRP A 132 -18.79 -7.16 -12.62
C TRP A 132 -17.89 -5.94 -12.69
N LEU A 133 -16.58 -6.13 -12.94
CA LEU A 133 -15.63 -5.02 -13.06
C LEU A 133 -16.06 -4.00 -14.12
N ASP A 134 -16.73 -4.46 -15.18
CA ASP A 134 -17.28 -3.58 -16.22
C ASP A 134 -18.32 -2.59 -15.70
N ASP A 135 -19.05 -2.93 -14.63
CA ASP A 135 -20.07 -2.05 -14.03
C ASP A 135 -19.44 -0.91 -13.19
N ILE A 136 -18.18 -1.07 -12.75
CA ILE A 136 -17.55 -0.17 -11.78
C ILE A 136 -16.33 0.59 -12.31
N LYS A 137 -15.71 0.14 -13.40
CA LYS A 137 -14.41 0.69 -13.85
C LYS A 137 -14.47 2.18 -14.17
N GLU A 138 -15.54 2.64 -14.83
CA GLU A 138 -15.73 4.06 -15.16
C GLU A 138 -15.95 4.88 -13.89
N LYS A 139 -16.81 4.41 -12.98
CA LYS A 139 -17.03 5.06 -11.66
C LYS A 139 -15.74 5.17 -10.86
N ALA A 140 -14.90 4.14 -10.89
CA ALA A 140 -13.62 4.12 -10.20
C ALA A 140 -12.62 5.13 -10.83
N ALA A 141 -12.64 5.27 -12.16
CA ALA A 141 -11.83 6.26 -12.85
C ALA A 141 -12.28 7.69 -12.55
N GLU A 142 -13.59 7.96 -12.64
CA GLU A 142 -14.20 9.25 -12.31
C GLU A 142 -13.93 9.67 -10.86
N LEU A 143 -13.96 8.72 -9.92
CA LEU A 143 -13.65 8.99 -8.52
C LEU A 143 -12.24 9.55 -8.34
N CYS A 144 -11.25 9.03 -9.07
CA CYS A 144 -9.86 9.51 -9.00
C CYS A 144 -9.66 10.91 -9.62
N ASP A 145 -10.66 11.43 -10.34
CA ASP A 145 -10.71 12.80 -10.84
C ASP A 145 -11.52 13.75 -9.94
N SER A 146 -12.17 13.21 -8.90
CA SER A 146 -12.99 14.01 -7.98
C SER A 146 -12.14 14.82 -7.01
N SER A 147 -12.60 16.02 -6.65
CA SER A 147 -11.94 16.85 -5.64
C SER A 147 -11.87 16.17 -4.27
N GLN A 148 -12.87 15.33 -3.94
CA GLN A 148 -12.91 14.57 -2.69
C GLN A 148 -11.69 13.65 -2.51
N VAL A 149 -11.15 13.12 -3.60
CA VAL A 149 -9.92 12.33 -3.60
C VAL A 149 -8.69 13.23 -3.71
N LEU A 150 -8.71 14.20 -4.63
CA LEU A 150 -7.55 15.02 -4.95
C LEU A 150 -7.11 15.95 -3.81
N ASP A 151 -7.99 16.23 -2.85
CA ASP A 151 -7.67 16.98 -1.63
C ASP A 151 -6.72 16.20 -0.68
N PHE A 152 -6.67 14.86 -0.78
CA PHE A 152 -5.90 14.00 0.12
C PHE A 152 -4.89 13.10 -0.60
N HIS A 153 -5.12 12.79 -1.87
CA HIS A 153 -4.31 11.84 -2.64
C HIS A 153 -4.01 12.36 -4.04
N SER A 154 -2.81 12.09 -4.55
CA SER A 154 -2.55 12.29 -5.98
C SER A 154 -3.40 11.33 -6.80
N LYS A 155 -3.73 11.72 -8.05
CA LYS A 155 -4.46 10.84 -8.97
C LYS A 155 -3.77 9.49 -9.13
N GLY A 156 -2.44 9.45 -9.31
CA GLY A 156 -1.70 8.20 -9.44
C GLY A 156 -1.80 7.29 -8.21
N LYS A 157 -1.85 7.87 -6.99
CA LYS A 157 -2.08 7.11 -5.75
C LYS A 157 -3.51 6.56 -5.68
N CYS A 158 -4.50 7.33 -6.12
CA CYS A 158 -5.87 6.82 -6.25
C CYS A 158 -5.96 5.65 -7.23
N VAL A 159 -5.38 5.82 -8.41
CA VAL A 159 -5.34 4.79 -9.46
C VAL A 159 -4.70 3.49 -8.97
N HIS A 160 -3.61 3.60 -8.18
CA HIS A 160 -3.01 2.45 -7.52
C HIS A 160 -3.99 1.76 -6.55
N GLY A 161 -4.67 2.53 -5.68
CA GLY A 161 -5.73 2.02 -4.81
C GLY A 161 -6.89 1.35 -5.54
N VAL A 162 -7.29 1.88 -6.71
CA VAL A 162 -8.28 1.23 -7.59
C VAL A 162 -7.79 -0.13 -8.08
N GLY A 163 -6.48 -0.27 -8.34
CA GLY A 163 -5.86 -1.56 -8.67
C GLY A 163 -6.07 -2.63 -7.59
N HIS A 164 -5.92 -2.26 -6.31
CA HIS A 164 -6.25 -3.16 -5.20
C HIS A 164 -7.72 -3.58 -5.25
N ALA A 165 -8.63 -2.62 -5.43
CA ALA A 165 -10.06 -2.90 -5.53
C ALA A 165 -10.39 -3.83 -6.71
N PHE A 166 -9.80 -3.61 -7.90
CA PHE A 166 -10.01 -4.49 -9.05
C PHE A 166 -9.51 -5.91 -8.83
N SER A 167 -8.34 -6.07 -8.19
CA SER A 167 -7.81 -7.39 -7.81
C SER A 167 -8.74 -8.09 -6.82
N TYR A 168 -9.19 -7.38 -5.79
CA TYR A 168 -10.14 -7.91 -4.80
C TYR A 168 -11.47 -8.34 -5.43
N LEU A 169 -12.06 -7.47 -6.26
CA LEU A 169 -13.37 -7.68 -6.87
C LEU A 169 -13.38 -8.75 -7.97
N SER A 170 -12.26 -8.96 -8.67
CA SER A 170 -12.14 -10.06 -9.62
C SER A 170 -11.98 -11.43 -8.96
N GLY A 171 -11.84 -11.47 -7.62
CA GLY A 171 -11.45 -12.66 -6.90
C GLY A 171 -10.00 -13.06 -7.19
N TYR A 172 -9.12 -12.06 -7.31
CA TYR A 172 -7.68 -12.21 -7.57
C TYR A 172 -7.34 -12.83 -8.93
N LYS A 173 -8.27 -12.74 -9.89
CA LYS A 173 -8.00 -13.12 -11.27
C LYS A 173 -7.27 -11.98 -11.97
N ILE A 174 -5.96 -12.17 -12.13
CA ILE A 174 -5.03 -11.14 -12.63
C ILE A 174 -5.43 -10.61 -14.02
N PRO A 175 -5.73 -11.45 -15.03
CA PRO A 175 -6.07 -10.95 -16.37
C PRO A 175 -7.26 -9.99 -16.37
N GLU A 176 -8.31 -10.32 -15.61
CA GLU A 176 -9.52 -9.53 -15.48
C GLU A 176 -9.26 -8.19 -14.78
N ALA A 177 -8.47 -8.19 -13.71
CA ALA A 177 -8.11 -6.98 -12.99
C ALA A 177 -7.22 -6.05 -13.85
N LEU A 178 -6.22 -6.59 -14.55
CA LEU A 178 -5.38 -5.82 -15.48
C LEU A 178 -6.17 -5.28 -16.67
N GLN A 179 -7.15 -6.04 -17.16
CA GLN A 179 -8.05 -5.56 -18.23
C GLN A 179 -8.91 -4.39 -17.76
N ALA A 180 -9.39 -4.39 -16.51
CA ALA A 180 -10.13 -3.27 -15.95
C ALA A 180 -9.27 -2.01 -15.80
N CYS A 181 -7.97 -2.13 -15.53
CA CYS A 181 -7.05 -0.99 -15.49
C CYS A 181 -7.00 -0.19 -16.80
N ARG A 182 -7.35 -0.78 -17.95
CA ARG A 182 -7.37 -0.08 -19.25
C ARG A 182 -8.37 1.07 -19.33
N VAL A 183 -9.30 1.16 -18.38
CA VAL A 183 -10.24 2.30 -18.28
C VAL A 183 -9.51 3.65 -18.17
N PHE A 184 -8.30 3.67 -17.61
CA PHE A 184 -7.56 4.91 -17.44
C PHE A 184 -6.98 5.48 -18.75
N GLY A 185 -6.81 4.65 -19.79
CA GLY A 185 -6.36 5.03 -21.14
C GLY A 185 -4.94 5.60 -21.27
N ASP A 186 -4.32 6.06 -20.17
CA ASP A 186 -2.93 6.50 -20.08
C ASP A 186 -2.07 5.38 -19.49
N LYS A 187 -1.02 4.98 -20.22
CA LYS A 187 -0.12 3.90 -19.80
C LYS A 187 0.49 4.10 -18.41
N ARG A 188 0.72 5.35 -17.98
CA ARG A 188 1.27 5.66 -16.65
C ARG A 188 0.28 5.34 -15.54
N PHE A 189 -1.01 5.63 -15.76
CA PHE A 189 -2.08 5.25 -14.84
C PHE A 189 -2.32 3.75 -14.87
N GLU A 190 -2.33 3.13 -16.05
CA GLU A 190 -2.42 1.67 -16.15
C GLU A 190 -1.29 0.97 -15.40
N PHE A 191 -0.06 1.48 -15.48
CA PHE A 191 1.08 1.00 -14.70
C PHE A 191 0.85 1.09 -13.19
N TYR A 192 0.34 2.21 -12.68
CA TYR A 192 0.04 2.35 -11.24
C TYR A 192 -1.10 1.44 -10.78
N CYS A 193 -2.14 1.30 -11.60
CA CYS A 193 -3.24 0.37 -11.36
C CYS A 193 -2.74 -1.07 -11.34
N ALA A 194 -1.93 -1.47 -12.32
CA ALA A 194 -1.30 -2.79 -12.37
C ALA A 194 -0.44 -3.06 -11.13
N GLY A 195 0.28 -2.05 -10.63
CA GLY A 195 1.04 -2.15 -9.38
C GLY A 195 0.16 -2.52 -8.18
N GLY A 196 -1.01 -1.87 -8.05
CA GLY A 196 -1.99 -2.21 -7.00
C GLY A 196 -2.57 -3.62 -7.18
N VAL A 197 -2.82 -4.03 -8.43
CA VAL A 197 -3.30 -5.39 -8.75
C VAL A 197 -2.29 -6.46 -8.30
N PHE A 198 -1.02 -6.29 -8.68
CA PHE A 198 0.03 -7.26 -8.35
C PHE A 198 0.38 -7.24 -6.86
N MET A 199 0.39 -6.08 -6.21
CA MET A 199 0.61 -5.97 -4.76
C MET A 199 -0.46 -6.73 -3.99
N GLU A 200 -1.73 -6.48 -4.31
CA GLU A 200 -2.86 -7.16 -3.67
C GLU A 200 -2.83 -8.67 -3.92
N TYR A 201 -2.50 -9.08 -5.15
CA TYR A 201 -2.40 -10.48 -5.52
C TYR A 201 -1.28 -11.22 -4.73
N GLU A 202 -0.08 -10.64 -4.62
CA GLU A 202 1.01 -11.28 -3.86
C GLU A 202 0.68 -11.41 -2.37
N GLY A 203 -0.09 -10.46 -1.80
CA GLY A 203 -0.59 -10.54 -0.42
C GLY A 203 -1.65 -11.62 -0.21
N ALA A 204 -2.43 -11.94 -1.24
CA ALA A 204 -3.52 -12.93 -1.19
C ALA A 204 -3.17 -14.29 -1.82
N ARG A 205 -1.96 -14.45 -2.36
CA ARG A 205 -1.54 -15.65 -3.10
C ARG A 205 -1.65 -16.91 -2.25
N GLY A 206 -2.40 -17.89 -2.75
CA GLY A 206 -2.64 -19.15 -2.03
C GLY A 206 -1.59 -20.23 -2.27
N ASP A 207 -1.63 -21.28 -1.44
CA ASP A 207 -0.72 -22.44 -1.51
C ASP A 207 -0.68 -23.13 -2.89
N ARG A 208 -1.79 -23.07 -3.64
CA ARG A 208 -1.88 -23.65 -4.99
C ARG A 208 -0.95 -22.95 -5.97
N ASP A 209 -0.94 -21.63 -5.97
CA ASP A 209 -0.12 -20.84 -6.87
C ASP A 209 1.36 -20.93 -6.47
N LEU A 210 1.64 -21.15 -5.18
CA LEU A 210 2.99 -21.44 -4.68
C LEU A 210 3.54 -22.80 -5.12
N ALA A 211 2.66 -23.81 -5.27
CA ALA A 211 3.08 -25.18 -5.54
C ALA A 211 3.20 -25.53 -7.03
N SER A 212 2.55 -24.76 -7.92
CA SER A 212 2.37 -25.17 -9.32
C SER A 212 2.93 -24.20 -10.36
N GLU A 213 3.27 -22.98 -9.95
CA GLU A 213 3.71 -21.94 -10.88
C GLU A 213 5.22 -21.67 -10.77
N SER A 214 5.75 -20.94 -11.74
CA SER A 214 7.18 -20.61 -11.78
C SER A 214 7.59 -19.73 -10.58
N LEU A 215 8.89 -19.68 -10.32
CA LEU A 215 9.46 -18.74 -9.34
C LEU A 215 9.10 -17.28 -9.65
N HIS A 216 8.82 -16.93 -10.91
CA HIS A 216 8.54 -15.57 -11.37
C HIS A 216 7.05 -15.28 -11.56
N TYR A 217 6.17 -16.28 -11.43
CA TYR A 217 4.73 -16.09 -11.54
C TYR A 217 4.18 -15.17 -10.44
N PRO A 218 3.36 -14.15 -10.74
CA PRO A 218 2.66 -13.94 -12.01
C PRO A 218 3.39 -13.05 -13.02
N CYS A 219 4.57 -12.53 -12.69
CA CYS A 219 5.26 -11.52 -13.50
C CYS A 219 5.73 -12.05 -14.86
N ASP A 220 6.11 -13.31 -14.95
CA ASP A 220 6.50 -13.93 -16.23
C ASP A 220 5.31 -14.19 -17.17
N LYS A 221 4.13 -14.46 -16.62
CA LYS A 221 2.91 -14.77 -17.39
C LYS A 221 2.07 -13.54 -17.71
N TYR A 222 1.92 -12.63 -16.75
CA TYR A 222 1.02 -11.47 -16.82
C TYR A 222 1.74 -10.14 -16.63
N GLY A 223 3.03 -10.15 -16.28
CA GLY A 223 3.82 -8.93 -16.18
C GLY A 223 4.08 -8.26 -17.53
N GLY A 224 3.77 -8.91 -18.65
CA GLY A 224 3.83 -8.41 -20.04
C GLY A 224 4.22 -6.94 -20.21
N GLU A 225 3.23 -6.03 -20.27
CA GLU A 225 3.45 -4.59 -20.49
C GLU A 225 3.93 -3.83 -19.25
N TYR A 226 3.86 -4.42 -18.05
CA TYR A 226 4.15 -3.74 -16.78
C TYR A 226 5.01 -4.60 -15.83
N PRO A 227 6.17 -5.12 -16.25
CA PRO A 227 6.97 -5.99 -15.39
C PRO A 227 7.47 -5.22 -14.17
N ALA A 228 7.78 -3.94 -14.33
CA ALA A 228 8.21 -3.06 -13.24
C ALA A 228 7.10 -2.72 -12.24
N ALA A 229 5.84 -3.03 -12.54
CA ALA A 229 4.73 -2.98 -11.59
C ALA A 229 4.60 -4.27 -10.76
N CYS A 230 5.04 -5.41 -11.32
CA CYS A 230 4.88 -6.73 -10.68
C CYS A 230 6.08 -7.10 -9.79
N TYR A 231 7.29 -7.03 -10.34
CA TYR A 231 8.48 -7.53 -9.65
C TYR A 231 8.77 -6.91 -8.28
N PRO A 232 8.48 -5.62 -7.99
CA PRO A 232 8.64 -5.08 -6.65
C PRO A 232 7.89 -5.84 -5.56
N HIS A 233 6.76 -6.44 -5.89
CA HIS A 233 5.94 -7.23 -4.97
C HIS A 233 6.30 -8.72 -4.99
N LYS A 234 6.85 -9.20 -6.12
CA LYS A 234 7.26 -10.60 -6.29
C LYS A 234 8.64 -10.92 -5.70
N VAL A 235 9.60 -10.00 -5.77
CA VAL A 235 10.98 -10.20 -5.30
C VAL A 235 11.08 -10.63 -3.82
N PRO A 236 10.27 -10.11 -2.87
CA PRO A 236 10.28 -10.62 -1.49
C PRO A 236 10.11 -12.15 -1.40
N TYR A 237 9.20 -12.71 -2.22
CA TYR A 237 9.02 -14.15 -2.31
C TYR A 237 10.22 -14.85 -2.98
N ILE A 238 10.71 -14.33 -4.10
CA ILE A 238 11.87 -14.89 -4.79
C ILE A 238 13.08 -14.94 -3.85
N LEU A 239 13.34 -13.87 -3.10
CA LEU A 239 14.43 -13.80 -2.12
C LEU A 239 14.26 -14.87 -1.04
N LYS A 240 13.04 -15.08 -0.54
CA LYS A 240 12.74 -16.11 0.46
C LYS A 240 13.06 -17.51 -0.06
N GLU A 241 12.67 -17.83 -1.29
CA GLU A 241 12.91 -19.15 -1.91
C GLU A 241 14.39 -19.38 -2.22
N LEU A 242 15.11 -18.33 -2.66
CA LEU A 242 16.54 -18.42 -2.99
C LEU A 242 17.46 -18.34 -1.76
N GLY A 243 16.98 -17.79 -0.64
CA GLY A 243 17.67 -17.72 0.64
C GLY A 243 18.79 -16.68 0.76
N SER A 244 19.19 -16.02 -0.32
CA SER A 244 20.22 -14.97 -0.27
C SER A 244 20.05 -13.90 -1.36
N LYS A 245 20.57 -12.71 -1.06
CA LYS A 245 20.62 -11.57 -1.98
C LYS A 245 21.48 -11.90 -3.22
N GLU A 246 22.60 -12.58 -3.02
CA GLU A 246 23.52 -12.98 -4.08
C GLU A 246 22.84 -13.91 -5.08
N SER A 247 22.08 -14.90 -4.59
CA SER A 247 21.28 -15.77 -5.44
C SER A 247 20.18 -15.00 -6.17
N LEU A 248 19.51 -14.04 -5.53
CA LEU A 248 18.52 -13.16 -6.16
C LEU A 248 19.13 -12.33 -7.29
N ILE A 249 20.32 -11.75 -7.09
CA ILE A 249 21.02 -10.99 -8.15
C ILE A 249 21.32 -11.90 -9.35
N LEU A 250 21.86 -13.11 -9.09
CA LEU A 250 22.10 -14.09 -10.15
C LEU A 250 20.81 -14.50 -10.87
N GLU A 251 19.69 -14.57 -10.16
CA GLU A 251 18.38 -14.85 -10.75
C GLU A 251 17.88 -13.69 -11.63
N CYS A 252 17.96 -12.44 -11.15
CA CYS A 252 17.62 -11.26 -11.95
C CYS A 252 18.48 -11.18 -13.22
N LEU A 253 19.77 -11.54 -13.15
CA LEU A 253 20.68 -11.53 -14.29
C LEU A 253 20.34 -12.54 -15.39
N LYS A 254 19.50 -13.54 -15.12
CA LYS A 254 18.99 -14.50 -16.13
C LYS A 254 17.83 -13.95 -16.94
N LEU A 255 17.17 -12.89 -16.46
CA LEU A 255 16.07 -12.24 -17.15
C LEU A 255 16.62 -11.28 -18.21
N ASP A 256 15.77 -10.95 -19.19
CA ASP A 256 16.07 -10.01 -20.26
C ASP A 256 15.09 -8.82 -20.27
N GLY A 257 15.48 -7.76 -20.97
CA GLY A 257 14.64 -6.58 -21.19
C GLY A 257 14.10 -5.96 -19.89
N PHE A 258 12.82 -5.56 -19.92
CA PHE A 258 12.18 -4.91 -18.78
C PHE A 258 11.94 -5.83 -17.58
N SER A 259 11.86 -7.16 -17.77
CA SER A 259 11.76 -8.09 -16.63
C SER A 259 13.04 -8.07 -15.78
N LYS A 260 14.20 -7.91 -16.43
CA LYS A 260 15.48 -7.76 -15.73
C LYS A 260 15.52 -6.50 -14.89
N THR A 261 15.27 -5.33 -15.49
CA THR A 261 15.28 -4.06 -14.76
C THR A 261 14.22 -4.06 -13.66
N ALA A 262 13.05 -4.63 -13.91
CA ALA A 262 12.00 -4.80 -12.91
C ALA A 262 12.41 -5.68 -11.72
N CYS A 263 13.14 -6.78 -11.96
CA CYS A 263 13.68 -7.61 -10.89
C CYS A 263 14.69 -6.83 -10.03
N PHE A 264 15.56 -6.02 -10.65
CA PHE A 264 16.45 -5.11 -9.92
C PHE A 264 15.69 -4.01 -9.16
N ASN A 265 14.62 -3.46 -9.71
CA ASN A 265 13.71 -2.58 -8.98
C ASN A 265 13.17 -3.27 -7.72
N GLY A 266 12.69 -4.51 -7.84
CA GLY A 266 12.25 -5.27 -6.67
C GLY A 266 13.35 -5.60 -5.67
N LEU A 267 14.60 -5.82 -6.11
CA LEU A 267 15.75 -5.93 -5.22
C LEU A 267 15.92 -4.64 -4.40
N GLY A 268 15.90 -3.48 -5.03
CA GLY A 268 15.93 -2.20 -4.33
C GLY A 268 14.79 -2.06 -3.33
N TYR A 269 13.56 -2.31 -3.80
CA TYR A 269 12.34 -2.19 -3.01
C TYR A 269 12.37 -3.07 -1.75
N GLN A 270 12.84 -4.31 -1.88
CA GLN A 270 12.97 -5.25 -0.75
C GLN A 270 13.88 -4.73 0.38
N TYR A 271 14.87 -3.89 0.06
CA TYR A 271 15.84 -3.38 1.02
C TYR A 271 15.62 -1.91 1.39
N ASN A 272 14.51 -1.29 0.99
CA ASN A 272 14.26 0.15 1.22
C ASN A 272 14.37 0.55 2.71
N LEU A 273 13.81 -0.23 3.65
CA LEU A 273 13.92 0.04 5.08
C LEU A 273 15.35 -0.15 5.61
N GLY A 274 16.10 -1.06 4.98
CA GLY A 274 17.52 -1.27 5.28
C GLY A 274 18.36 -0.07 4.85
N VAL A 275 18.07 0.49 3.67
CA VAL A 275 18.69 1.72 3.14
C VAL A 275 18.30 2.93 3.98
N ASP A 276 17.04 3.03 4.40
CA ASP A 276 16.61 4.05 5.34
C ASP A 276 17.46 3.92 6.62
N LYS A 277 17.46 2.78 7.30
CA LYS A 277 18.26 2.63 8.55
C LYS A 277 19.77 2.81 8.37
N ASN A 278 20.33 2.41 7.23
CA ASN A 278 21.74 2.49 6.92
C ASN A 278 21.98 2.97 5.47
N PRO A 279 22.04 4.29 5.23
CA PRO A 279 22.15 4.88 3.90
C PRO A 279 23.35 4.38 3.07
N ARG A 280 24.46 4.00 3.73
CA ARG A 280 25.64 3.45 3.04
C ARG A 280 25.35 2.16 2.26
N LEU A 281 24.29 1.43 2.63
CA LEU A 281 23.88 0.20 1.97
C LEU A 281 23.56 0.40 0.48
N ILE A 282 23.02 1.57 0.10
CA ILE A 282 22.52 1.81 -1.27
C ILE A 282 23.60 1.61 -2.35
N ALA A 283 24.83 2.07 -2.07
CA ALA A 283 25.94 1.98 -3.01
C ALA A 283 26.43 0.54 -3.22
N GLN A 284 26.29 -0.31 -2.20
CA GLN A 284 26.65 -1.74 -2.29
C GLN A 284 25.51 -2.59 -2.85
N LEU A 285 24.27 -2.20 -2.57
CA LEU A 285 23.07 -2.91 -3.00
C LEU A 285 22.83 -2.75 -4.50
N CYS A 286 22.98 -1.54 -5.04
CA CYS A 286 22.62 -1.21 -6.42
C CYS A 286 23.86 -1.00 -7.31
N ASN A 287 24.77 -1.98 -7.32
CA ASN A 287 26.02 -1.93 -8.10
C ASN A 287 26.17 -3.07 -9.13
N ASP A 288 25.21 -3.99 -9.19
CA ASP A 288 25.22 -5.12 -10.11
C ASP A 288 24.40 -4.82 -11.39
N GLY A 289 24.75 -5.50 -12.48
CA GLY A 289 24.08 -5.34 -13.77
C GLY A 289 24.50 -4.08 -14.55
N SER A 290 23.72 -3.77 -15.58
CA SER A 290 23.88 -2.57 -16.40
C SER A 290 23.54 -1.30 -15.62
N LEU A 291 23.84 -0.13 -16.18
CA LEU A 291 23.44 1.14 -15.57
C LEU A 291 21.91 1.24 -15.38
N ASN A 292 21.12 0.71 -16.31
CA ASN A 292 19.65 0.70 -16.18
C ASN A 292 19.18 -0.24 -15.06
N ASP A 293 19.84 -1.38 -14.87
CA ASP A 293 19.58 -2.29 -13.75
C ASP A 293 19.88 -1.61 -12.41
N GLN A 294 21.03 -0.92 -12.34
CA GLN A 294 21.44 -0.15 -11.17
C GLN A 294 20.45 0.98 -10.88
N ARG A 295 20.02 1.75 -11.88
CA ARG A 295 18.98 2.79 -11.74
C ARG A 295 17.64 2.21 -11.28
N ALA A 296 17.20 1.09 -11.84
CA ALA A 296 15.98 0.44 -11.41
C ALA A 296 16.06 0.02 -9.93
N CYS A 297 17.19 -0.57 -9.50
CA CYS A 297 17.46 -0.85 -8.09
C CYS A 297 17.44 0.41 -7.23
N LEU A 298 18.07 1.50 -7.66
CA LEU A 298 18.05 2.78 -6.93
C LEU A 298 16.63 3.31 -6.78
N TYR A 299 15.81 3.23 -7.83
CA TYR A 299 14.40 3.62 -7.78
C TYR A 299 13.67 2.84 -6.68
N GLY A 300 13.72 1.51 -6.71
CA GLY A 300 13.05 0.69 -5.70
C GLY A 300 13.56 0.95 -4.29
N ALA A 301 14.88 1.16 -4.14
CA ALA A 301 15.52 1.39 -2.84
C ALA A 301 15.08 2.69 -2.17
N VAL A 302 14.70 3.72 -2.94
CA VAL A 302 14.42 5.05 -2.39
C VAL A 302 12.98 5.52 -2.56
N ILE A 303 12.20 4.97 -3.49
CA ILE A 303 10.86 5.50 -3.81
C ILE A 303 9.92 5.50 -2.60
N LYS A 304 9.97 4.45 -1.77
CA LYS A 304 9.18 4.39 -0.54
C LYS A 304 9.70 5.36 0.52
N ILE A 305 11.02 5.53 0.60
CA ILE A 305 11.66 6.49 1.52
C ILE A 305 11.28 7.93 1.15
N ALA A 306 11.21 8.23 -0.14
CA ALA A 306 10.77 9.53 -0.63
C ALA A 306 9.33 9.88 -0.20
N GLU A 307 8.47 8.87 -0.05
CA GLU A 307 7.12 9.04 0.50
C GLU A 307 7.12 9.29 2.01
N ILE A 308 7.77 8.41 2.77
CA ILE A 308 7.66 8.41 4.24
C ILE A 308 8.63 9.39 4.93
N ASN A 309 9.81 9.60 4.34
CA ASN A 309 10.95 10.32 4.91
C ASN A 309 11.68 11.18 3.83
N PRO A 310 10.99 12.12 3.13
CA PRO A 310 11.57 12.89 2.03
C PRO A 310 12.82 13.69 2.42
N GLY A 311 12.94 14.08 3.70
CA GLY A 311 14.10 14.82 4.22
C GLY A 311 15.44 14.06 4.14
N ARG A 312 15.42 12.75 3.88
CA ARG A 312 16.62 11.91 3.84
C ARG A 312 17.37 11.90 2.51
N ARG A 313 16.82 12.58 1.49
CA ARG A 313 17.40 12.66 0.15
C ARG A 313 18.91 12.90 0.14
N ALA A 314 19.37 13.97 0.81
CA ALA A 314 20.78 14.37 0.76
C ALA A 314 21.71 13.35 1.45
N GLU A 315 21.24 12.74 2.54
CA GLU A 315 21.98 11.72 3.29
C GLU A 315 22.13 10.43 2.48
N ILE A 316 21.05 9.96 1.86
CA ILE A 316 21.02 8.70 1.09
C ILE A 316 21.73 8.85 -0.25
N CYS A 317 21.35 9.83 -1.07
CA CYS A 317 21.96 10.01 -2.39
C CYS A 317 23.42 10.47 -2.31
N GLY A 318 23.87 11.01 -1.17
CA GLY A 318 25.26 11.42 -0.95
C GLY A 318 26.28 10.27 -0.95
N PHE A 319 25.84 9.01 -0.83
CA PHE A 319 26.70 7.82 -0.97
C PHE A 319 26.88 7.34 -2.42
N LEU A 320 26.25 8.02 -3.38
CA LEU A 320 26.34 7.74 -4.80
C LEU A 320 27.13 8.84 -5.51
N GLU A 321 27.60 8.54 -6.72
CA GLU A 321 28.38 9.46 -7.54
C GLU A 321 27.82 9.52 -8.97
N GLY A 322 28.09 10.64 -9.64
CA GLY A 322 27.72 10.87 -11.05
C GLY A 322 26.23 10.64 -11.33
N GLU A 323 25.96 9.96 -12.43
CA GLU A 323 24.61 9.69 -12.97
C GLU A 323 23.71 8.89 -11.99
N LYS A 324 24.29 8.08 -11.10
CA LYS A 324 23.53 7.37 -10.05
C LYS A 324 23.03 8.30 -8.96
N ARG A 325 23.83 9.31 -8.59
CA ARG A 325 23.44 10.31 -7.60
C ARG A 325 22.33 11.20 -8.14
N GLU A 326 22.48 11.70 -9.37
CA GLU A 326 21.46 12.52 -10.03
C GLU A 326 20.12 11.78 -10.10
N PHE A 327 20.13 10.54 -10.58
CA PHE A 327 18.92 9.71 -10.64
C PHE A 327 18.26 9.47 -9.27
N CYS A 328 19.06 9.27 -8.22
CA CYS A 328 18.56 9.15 -6.84
C CYS A 328 17.88 10.44 -6.37
N GLU A 329 18.54 11.59 -6.58
CA GLU A 329 18.02 12.90 -6.18
C GLU A 329 16.72 13.25 -6.94
N ASP A 330 16.66 12.93 -8.22
CA ASP A 330 15.47 13.06 -9.07
C ASP A 330 14.33 12.18 -8.58
N THR A 331 14.60 10.92 -8.26
CA THR A 331 13.59 9.99 -7.73
C THR A 331 12.97 10.51 -6.43
N PHE A 332 13.78 11.08 -5.53
CA PHE A 332 13.27 11.73 -4.31
C PHE A 332 12.45 12.98 -4.61
N ARG A 333 12.86 13.79 -5.58
CA ARG A 333 12.15 15.02 -5.98
C ARG A 333 10.78 14.70 -6.57
N GLU A 334 10.72 13.70 -7.43
CA GLU A 334 9.49 13.26 -8.09
C GLU A 334 8.54 12.56 -7.11
N GLY A 335 9.08 11.75 -6.21
CA GLY A 335 8.28 10.95 -5.28
C GLY A 335 7.51 9.81 -5.97
N PRO A 336 6.71 9.05 -5.20
CA PRO A 336 5.87 7.99 -5.73
C PRO A 336 4.72 8.57 -6.58
N TYR A 337 4.23 7.78 -7.52
CA TYR A 337 3.06 8.12 -8.34
C TYR A 337 3.18 9.39 -9.21
N SER A 338 4.40 9.87 -9.47
CA SER A 338 4.67 11.02 -10.34
C SER A 338 4.48 10.70 -11.82
N LEU A 339 3.72 11.56 -12.52
CA LEU A 339 3.50 11.47 -13.96
C LEU A 339 4.60 12.11 -14.80
N GLU A 340 5.49 12.88 -14.18
CA GLU A 340 6.59 13.61 -14.83
C GLU A 340 7.86 12.77 -14.94
N ARG A 341 7.87 11.58 -14.35
CA ARG A 341 9.01 10.65 -14.38
C ARG A 341 9.24 10.12 -15.80
N ASP A 342 10.50 9.88 -16.14
CA ASP A 342 10.82 9.09 -17.32
C ASP A 342 10.45 7.61 -17.12
N PHE A 343 9.47 7.14 -17.88
CA PHE A 343 8.98 5.77 -17.82
C PHE A 343 9.79 4.77 -18.67
N SER A 344 10.84 5.22 -19.37
CA SER A 344 11.70 4.37 -20.21
C SER A 344 12.41 3.23 -19.48
N LEU A 345 12.47 3.28 -18.14
CA LEU A 345 12.99 2.19 -17.29
C LEU A 345 11.91 1.15 -16.90
N PHE A 346 10.64 1.46 -17.13
CA PHE A 346 9.50 0.71 -16.60
C PHE A 346 8.72 -0.06 -17.67
N PHE A 347 8.56 0.51 -18.88
CA PHE A 347 7.86 -0.11 -20.02
C PHE A 347 8.13 0.58 -21.36
#